data_AF-A0A8S4GQN5-F1
#
_entry.id   AF-A0A8S4GQN5-F1
#
_cell.length_a   1.000
_cell.length_b   1.000
_cell.length_c   1.000
_cell.angle_alpha   90.00
_cell.angle_beta   90.00
_cell.angle_gamma   90.00
#
_symmetry.space_group_name_H-M   'P 1'
#
loop_
_entity.id
_entity.type
_entity.pdbx_description
1 polymer ?
#
loop_
_entity_poly.entity_id
_entity_poly.type
_entity_poly.pdbx_seq_one_letter_code
_entity_poly.pdbx_strand_id
1 'polypeptide(L)'
;MDTQSQGSVASSGRKSQARSTYRAVAPRSYVDDALFGNKANTKGNGSPKDMKKSARLDSLMGAKSSAMALTNSAALQTQQGSRVVAPGLVAVTENDLGRMKGPSSIMTPEEIARAKREAEAKREKNRAIANERRRRMEEKEAERRAAVPPTETEVLKAEHDEGVLAKARFQLDEQRDEVKRMNQMMLYAKCVTVRDVQRQEHQQKLDEEAEEQRRLDEVMELDRQRAIQEYAEREARRQVDQRRGAQVIQEQIRSRAAERMKMAEIKEQESAAMLAEIERLRVEEEQAAEERRQQGRELISTIMAANEEQIKRKEVAKQEELEEDLRIAEWNRLKAEKEQEEAERKEAIKREKELETARLRAQQEKQADRQAELDELRARRYQEESERQWRNKERTAAERRRVQQDELHRSRQVQRDAQLQAKAAELEAERKDFERIIRANLQREAEERDAAEARETIRRKHQEQLLQQIYTAEETRKKSRQEYLEEGRRTVEESEREKSHLKLIKDRKIAELRAAGVPEKYCAELIKFNV
;
A
#
# COMPACT_ATOMS: atom_id res chain seq x y z
N MET A 1 -43.96 -47.44 16.40
CA MET A 1 -42.50 -47.69 16.45
C MET A 1 -41.93 -46.99 15.25
N ASP A 2 -41.44 -45.77 15.47
CA ASP A 2 -41.01 -44.80 14.47
C ASP A 2 -39.54 -44.44 14.75
N THR A 3 -38.68 -44.40 13.73
CA THR A 3 -37.36 -43.74 13.77
C THR A 3 -36.89 -43.31 12.38
N GLN A 4 -36.79 -42.00 12.14
CA GLN A 4 -36.00 -41.37 11.08
C GLN A 4 -34.87 -40.56 11.71
N SER A 5 -33.67 -40.69 11.15
CA SER A 5 -32.44 -39.98 11.52
C SER A 5 -32.09 -38.99 10.40
N GLN A 6 -32.12 -37.69 10.69
CA GLN A 6 -31.57 -36.64 9.83
C GLN A 6 -30.38 -35.98 10.53
N GLY A 7 -29.34 -35.71 9.73
CA GLY A 7 -28.10 -35.09 10.15
C GLY A 7 -28.20 -33.58 10.33
N SER A 8 -27.46 -33.08 11.32
CA SER A 8 -27.28 -31.66 11.60
C SER A 8 -25.79 -31.35 11.75
N VAL A 9 -25.22 -30.65 10.77
CA VAL A 9 -23.92 -29.96 10.90
C VAL A 9 -24.16 -28.52 10.44
N ALA A 10 -24.33 -27.61 11.40
CA ALA A 10 -24.34 -26.17 11.18
C ALA A 10 -23.13 -25.56 11.89
N SER A 11 -22.42 -24.73 11.14
CA SER A 11 -21.13 -24.15 11.45
C SER A 11 -21.21 -22.97 12.43
N SER A 12 -20.24 -22.94 13.34
CA SER A 12 -19.94 -21.84 14.25
C SER A 12 -19.06 -20.78 13.58
N GLY A 13 -19.56 -19.53 13.56
CA GLY A 13 -18.82 -18.28 13.81
C GLY A 13 -17.62 -17.90 12.94
N ARG A 14 -17.72 -16.74 12.25
CA ARG A 14 -17.12 -15.46 12.71
C ARG A 14 -17.18 -14.37 11.63
N LYS A 15 -17.56 -13.18 12.11
CA LYS A 15 -17.11 -11.83 11.72
C LYS A 15 -17.58 -11.27 10.36
N SER A 16 -18.69 -10.54 10.45
CA SER A 16 -18.94 -9.34 9.66
C SER A 16 -17.75 -8.38 9.75
N GLN A 17 -17.04 -8.14 8.64
CA GLN A 17 -16.20 -6.96 8.47
C GLN A 17 -16.98 -5.89 7.71
N ALA A 18 -17.04 -4.74 8.36
CA ALA A 18 -17.77 -3.55 7.97
C ALA A 18 -17.33 -3.03 6.59
N ARG A 19 -18.31 -2.72 5.75
CA ARG A 19 -18.11 -1.75 4.67
C ARG A 19 -18.01 -0.37 5.34
N SER A 20 -16.80 0.17 5.35
CA SER A 20 -16.52 1.54 5.76
C SER A 20 -17.24 2.51 4.82
N THR A 21 -18.42 2.94 5.23
CA THR A 21 -19.04 4.16 4.73
C THR A 21 -18.25 5.32 5.31
N TYR A 22 -17.57 6.11 4.48
CA TYR A 22 -17.02 7.39 4.92
C TYR A 22 -18.17 8.27 5.43
N ARG A 23 -18.21 8.45 6.75
CA ARG A 23 -19.03 9.46 7.41
C ARG A 23 -18.25 10.77 7.33
N ALA A 24 -18.82 11.78 6.67
CA ALA A 24 -18.29 13.14 6.68
C ALA A 24 -18.31 13.67 8.13
N VAL A 25 -17.14 13.86 8.72
CA VAL A 25 -16.97 14.49 10.02
C VAL A 25 -16.46 15.92 9.76
N ALA A 26 -17.35 16.88 10.03
CA ALA A 26 -17.15 18.34 10.04
C ALA A 26 -16.82 19.03 8.68
N PRO A 27 -17.55 20.11 8.30
CA PRO A 27 -17.26 20.86 7.08
C PRO A 27 -16.14 21.90 7.25
N ARG A 28 -15.46 21.96 8.40
CA ARG A 28 -14.39 22.94 8.70
C ARG A 28 -13.43 22.39 9.74
N SER A 29 -12.21 22.02 9.33
CA SER A 29 -11.07 21.89 10.24
C SER A 29 -10.31 23.21 10.26
N TYR A 30 -10.39 23.94 11.37
CA TYR A 30 -9.42 24.97 11.70
C TYR A 30 -8.18 24.25 12.26
N VAL A 31 -7.10 24.24 11.49
CA VAL A 31 -5.79 23.76 11.92
C VAL A 31 -4.95 25.00 12.17
N ASP A 32 -4.44 25.14 13.39
CA ASP A 32 -3.60 26.25 13.81
C ASP A 32 -2.19 26.06 13.22
N ASP A 33 -1.88 26.81 12.16
CA ASP A 33 -0.62 26.73 11.40
C ASP A 33 0.60 27.36 12.13
N ALA A 34 0.49 27.63 13.44
CA ALA A 34 1.56 28.22 14.23
C ALA A 34 2.56 27.19 14.80
N LEU A 35 2.46 25.90 14.46
CA LEU A 35 3.24 24.82 15.11
C LEU A 35 4.24 24.07 14.21
N PHE A 36 4.31 24.34 12.90
CA PHE A 36 5.32 23.74 12.03
C PHE A 36 6.05 24.81 11.23
N GLY A 37 7.16 25.28 11.82
CA GLY A 37 8.09 26.16 11.12
C GLY A 37 8.68 25.45 9.91
N ASN A 38 8.51 26.02 8.73
CA ASN A 38 9.30 25.64 7.58
C ASN A 38 9.91 26.87 6.89
N LYS A 39 11.24 26.91 6.93
CA LYS A 39 12.09 27.82 6.17
C LYS A 39 12.26 27.22 4.78
N ALA A 40 11.75 27.89 3.74
CA ALA A 40 12.31 27.76 2.41
C ALA A 40 12.18 29.07 1.65
N ASN A 41 13.31 29.43 1.08
CA ASN A 41 13.70 30.66 0.44
C ASN A 41 13.20 30.69 -1.02
N THR A 42 12.49 31.73 -1.44
CA THR A 42 12.53 32.21 -2.84
C THR A 42 12.41 33.72 -2.91
N LYS A 43 13.34 34.30 -3.67
CA LYS A 43 13.39 35.69 -4.10
C LYS A 43 12.19 36.00 -4.99
N GLY A 44 11.65 37.21 -4.89
CA GLY A 44 10.74 37.75 -5.90
C GLY A 44 10.07 39.05 -5.48
N ASN A 45 10.58 40.16 -6.01
CA ASN A 45 10.07 41.53 -5.92
C ASN A 45 8.53 41.67 -5.97
N GLY A 46 8.01 42.46 -5.04
CA GLY A 46 6.68 43.05 -5.10
C GLY A 46 6.55 44.14 -4.05
N SER A 47 6.86 45.39 -4.39
CA SER A 47 6.73 46.54 -3.50
C SER A 47 5.26 46.81 -3.15
N PRO A 48 4.92 47.06 -1.87
CA PRO A 48 3.73 47.82 -1.52
C PRO A 48 4.11 49.25 -1.10
N LYS A 49 3.48 50.22 -1.77
CA LYS A 49 3.37 51.60 -1.32
C LYS A 49 2.40 51.70 -0.14
N ASP A 50 2.58 52.80 0.59
CA ASP A 50 1.67 53.46 1.53
C ASP A 50 1.57 52.92 2.96
N MET A 51 2.16 53.65 3.92
CA MET A 51 1.44 54.66 4.71
C MET A 51 2.36 55.36 5.72
N LYS A 52 2.53 56.68 5.57
CA LYS A 52 2.40 57.73 6.61
C LYS A 52 3.06 59.03 6.14
N LYS A 53 2.35 59.76 5.27
CA LYS A 53 2.38 61.24 5.21
C LYS A 53 1.02 61.73 4.73
N SER A 54 0.15 62.10 5.67
CA SER A 54 -0.90 63.09 5.43
C SER A 54 -1.23 63.79 6.74
N ALA A 55 -0.86 65.06 6.84
CA ALA A 55 -1.44 66.00 7.78
C ALA A 55 -1.47 67.39 7.12
N ARG A 56 -2.53 67.60 6.34
CA ARG A 56 -3.20 68.85 5.94
C ARG A 56 -4.64 68.38 5.70
N LEU A 57 -5.72 68.99 6.16
CA LEU A 57 -5.98 70.26 6.84
C LEU A 57 -7.47 70.20 7.27
N ASP A 58 -7.81 70.62 8.48
CA ASP A 58 -9.09 71.23 8.89
C ASP A 58 -8.94 71.65 10.36
N SER A 59 -8.71 72.94 10.67
CA SER A 59 -9.64 74.07 10.72
C SER A 59 -10.51 74.06 11.99
N LEU A 60 -10.14 74.85 13.02
CA LEU A 60 -11.06 75.80 13.70
C LEU A 60 -10.36 76.66 14.78
N MET A 61 -10.60 77.97 14.70
CA MET A 61 -10.39 79.07 15.68
C MET A 61 -8.93 79.44 16.06
N GLY A 62 -8.48 80.69 15.96
CA GLY A 62 -9.16 81.93 15.57
C GLY A 62 -8.20 83.12 15.54
N ALA A 63 -8.49 84.04 14.60
CA ALA A 63 -8.37 85.50 14.69
C ALA A 63 -7.00 86.22 14.83
N LYS A 64 -6.78 87.08 13.79
CA LYS A 64 -6.18 88.44 13.78
C LYS A 64 -4.64 88.52 13.67
N SER A 65 -4.08 88.90 12.51
CA SER A 65 -3.76 90.29 12.02
C SER A 65 -2.67 90.97 12.85
N SER A 66 -1.69 91.74 12.40
CA SER A 66 -1.32 92.42 11.16
C SER A 66 0.12 92.95 11.34
N ALA A 67 0.64 93.57 10.29
CA ALA A 67 1.86 94.34 10.11
C ALA A 67 2.38 95.27 11.23
N MET A 68 3.60 95.77 10.96
CA MET A 68 4.31 96.92 11.53
C MET A 68 4.98 96.69 12.89
N ALA A 69 6.30 96.80 12.95
CA ALA A 69 7.07 98.05 13.00
C ALA A 69 6.81 98.86 14.28
N LEU A 70 7.90 98.95 15.05
CA LEU A 70 8.22 99.93 16.08
C LEU A 70 7.60 99.76 17.49
N THR A 71 8.53 99.77 18.44
CA THR A 71 8.55 100.48 19.73
C THR A 71 8.21 99.75 21.04
N ASN A 72 9.20 99.91 21.93
CA ASN A 72 9.12 100.17 23.37
C ASN A 72 8.95 99.00 24.34
N SER A 73 10.09 98.56 24.85
CA SER A 73 10.29 98.13 26.23
C SER A 73 10.46 99.36 27.15
N ALA A 74 9.47 99.61 28.00
CA ALA A 74 9.56 100.38 29.24
C ALA A 74 8.80 99.56 30.30
N ALA A 75 9.40 99.20 31.43
CA ALA A 75 9.40 99.93 32.71
C ALA A 75 10.04 98.99 33.74
N LEU A 76 10.62 99.35 34.90
CA LEU A 76 10.75 100.56 35.72
C LEU A 76 11.89 100.20 36.71
N GLN A 77 12.83 101.09 37.08
CA GLN A 77 12.85 101.95 38.29
C GLN A 77 14.33 102.44 38.42
N THR A 78 14.75 103.65 38.79
CA THR A 78 14.21 104.66 39.72
C THR A 78 14.93 106.02 39.48
N GLN A 79 14.13 107.08 39.45
CA GLN A 79 14.32 108.49 39.85
C GLN A 79 15.68 109.23 39.71
N GLN A 80 15.63 110.38 39.04
CA GLN A 80 15.89 111.71 39.64
C GLN A 80 15.36 112.82 38.73
N GLY A 81 14.69 113.81 39.31
CA GLY A 81 13.91 114.82 38.62
C GLY A 81 14.71 115.96 37.99
N SER A 82 14.14 116.53 36.92
CA SER A 82 14.40 117.92 36.53
C SER A 82 13.15 118.47 35.85
N ARG A 83 12.76 119.67 36.29
CA ARG A 83 11.54 120.42 35.97
C ARG A 83 11.32 120.62 34.46
N VAL A 84 10.06 120.49 34.07
CA VAL A 84 9.47 121.11 32.87
C VAL A 84 9.45 122.62 33.06
N VAL A 85 10.01 123.38 32.12
CA VAL A 85 9.71 124.81 31.95
C VAL A 85 9.26 125.02 30.51
N ALA A 86 8.08 125.62 30.38
CA ALA A 86 7.42 126.00 29.13
C ALA A 86 8.28 126.97 28.30
N PRO A 87 8.13 126.99 26.97
CA PRO A 87 8.77 128.00 26.14
C PRO A 87 8.09 129.35 26.37
N GLY A 88 8.84 130.37 26.82
CA GLY A 88 8.34 131.74 26.87
C GLY A 88 8.59 132.56 28.14
N LEU A 89 9.45 132.11 29.08
CA LEU A 89 9.82 132.93 30.24
C LEU A 89 11.34 132.97 30.39
N VAL A 90 11.96 134.11 30.03
CA VAL A 90 13.36 134.40 30.38
C VAL A 90 13.39 134.76 31.88
N ALA A 91 13.47 133.73 32.72
CA ALA A 91 13.74 133.92 34.13
C ALA A 91 15.25 134.10 34.31
N VAL A 92 15.69 135.35 34.53
CA VAL A 92 17.07 135.64 34.94
C VAL A 92 17.31 134.92 36.26
N THR A 93 18.12 133.87 36.26
CA THR A 93 18.41 133.08 37.46
C THR A 93 19.33 133.86 38.40
N GLU A 94 19.40 133.48 39.68
CA GLU A 94 20.31 134.13 40.64
C GLU A 94 21.78 134.06 40.18
N ASN A 95 22.14 133.01 39.43
CA ASN A 95 23.42 132.87 38.74
C ASN A 95 23.59 133.88 37.58
N ASP A 96 22.54 134.21 36.84
CA ASP A 96 22.59 135.24 35.78
C ASP A 96 22.68 136.66 36.35
N LEU A 97 22.01 136.92 37.47
CA LEU A 97 22.14 138.15 38.26
C LEU A 97 23.54 138.30 38.88
N GLY A 98 24.13 137.21 39.38
CA GLY A 98 25.51 137.16 39.85
C GLY A 98 26.53 137.39 38.73
N ARG A 99 26.24 136.89 37.52
CA ARG A 99 27.06 137.11 36.32
C ARG A 99 26.97 138.55 35.77
N MET A 100 25.85 139.26 35.99
CA MET A 100 25.68 140.68 35.61
C MET A 100 26.18 141.67 36.67
N LYS A 101 26.28 141.27 37.94
CA LYS A 101 26.83 142.11 39.04
C LYS A 101 28.31 141.86 39.35
N GLY A 102 28.88 140.76 38.87
CA GLY A 102 30.31 140.47 39.01
C GLY A 102 31.13 141.42 38.13
N PRO A 103 32.25 141.98 38.63
CA PRO A 103 33.16 142.74 37.78
C PRO A 103 33.57 141.83 36.61
N SER A 104 33.43 142.31 35.37
CA SER A 104 33.95 141.62 34.19
C SER A 104 35.48 141.58 34.32
N SER A 105 35.98 140.56 35.02
CA SER A 105 37.41 140.28 35.09
C SER A 105 37.83 139.97 33.67
N ILE A 106 38.56 140.89 33.05
CA ILE A 106 39.22 140.69 31.76
C ILE A 106 40.30 139.65 32.04
N MET A 107 39.91 138.37 32.01
CA MET A 107 40.83 137.26 32.16
C MET A 107 41.80 137.32 31.00
N THR A 108 43.08 137.28 31.30
CA THR A 108 44.12 137.30 30.27
C THR A 108 44.00 136.03 29.42
N PRO A 109 44.38 136.07 28.12
CA PRO A 109 44.31 134.90 27.24
C PRO A 109 45.00 133.66 27.80
N GLU A 110 46.02 133.86 28.64
CA GLU A 110 46.80 132.80 29.28
C GLU A 110 46.03 132.05 30.37
N GLU A 111 45.17 132.74 31.14
CA GLU A 111 44.35 132.13 32.19
C GLU A 111 43.23 131.26 31.59
N ILE A 112 42.64 131.69 30.48
CA ILE A 112 41.63 130.91 29.73
C ILE A 112 42.26 129.64 29.15
N ALA A 113 43.48 129.72 28.62
CA ALA A 113 44.20 128.58 28.07
C ALA A 113 44.56 127.54 29.16
N ARG A 114 44.97 127.99 30.36
CA ARG A 114 45.22 127.09 31.51
C ARG A 114 43.95 126.39 31.98
N ALA A 115 42.85 127.11 32.18
CA ALA A 115 41.57 126.53 32.60
C ALA A 115 41.03 125.51 31.57
N LYS A 116 41.19 125.78 30.28
CA LYS A 116 40.78 124.86 29.21
C LYS A 116 41.63 123.59 29.17
N ARG A 117 42.96 123.70 29.32
CA ARG A 117 43.87 122.55 29.42
C ARG A 117 43.57 121.68 30.64
N GLU A 118 43.28 122.28 31.79
CA GLU A 118 42.91 121.53 32.99
C GLU A 118 41.56 120.83 32.85
N ALA A 119 40.58 121.46 32.19
CA ALA A 119 39.28 120.85 31.90
C ALA A 119 39.39 119.70 30.88
N GLU A 120 40.21 119.85 29.85
CA GLU A 120 40.52 118.80 28.88
C GLU A 120 41.25 117.63 29.54
N ALA A 121 42.26 117.89 30.37
CA ALA A 121 42.97 116.86 31.12
C ALA A 121 42.05 116.08 32.09
N LYS A 122 41.10 116.76 32.75
CA LYS A 122 40.08 116.09 33.60
C LYS A 122 39.12 115.24 32.75
N ARG A 123 38.70 115.71 31.57
CA ARG A 123 37.85 114.96 30.64
C ARG A 123 38.56 113.75 30.04
N GLU A 124 39.85 113.84 29.75
CA GLU A 124 40.66 112.72 29.25
C GLU A 124 40.85 111.65 30.32
N LYS A 125 41.16 112.04 31.57
CA LYS A 125 41.21 111.10 32.70
C LYS A 125 39.90 110.34 32.88
N ASN A 126 38.76 111.03 32.77
CA ASN A 126 37.45 110.39 32.86
C ASN A 126 37.15 109.46 31.66
N ARG A 127 37.58 109.83 30.44
CA ARG A 127 37.46 108.97 29.25
C ARG A 127 38.35 107.72 29.32
N ALA A 128 39.57 107.85 29.85
CA ALA A 128 40.49 106.73 30.02
C ALA A 128 39.89 105.67 30.97
N ILE A 129 39.31 106.09 32.09
CA ILE A 129 38.63 105.21 33.05
C ILE A 129 37.41 104.51 32.41
N ALA A 130 36.63 105.22 31.59
CA ALA A 130 35.49 104.64 30.87
C ALA A 130 35.91 103.62 29.80
N ASN A 131 36.99 103.90 29.05
CA ASN A 131 37.53 103.01 28.03
C ASN A 131 38.15 101.75 28.64
N GLU A 132 38.85 101.86 29.77
CA GLU A 132 39.39 100.69 30.47
C GLU A 132 38.27 99.79 31.00
N ARG A 133 37.19 100.38 31.53
CA ARG A 133 35.99 99.62 31.94
C ARG A 133 35.33 98.92 30.76
N ARG A 134 35.22 99.58 29.59
CA ARG A 134 34.66 98.99 28.37
C ARG A 134 35.52 97.83 27.87
N ARG A 135 36.84 98.00 27.83
CA ARG A 135 37.78 96.95 27.41
C ARG A 135 37.69 95.72 28.32
N ARG A 136 37.64 95.91 29.65
CA ARG A 136 37.44 94.81 30.60
C ARG A 136 36.09 94.10 30.42
N MET A 137 35.05 94.80 29.98
CA MET A 137 33.76 94.19 29.66
C MET A 137 33.81 93.40 28.35
N GLU A 138 34.52 93.88 27.34
CA GLU A 138 34.73 93.19 26.06
C GLU A 138 35.58 91.92 26.25
N GLU A 139 36.66 91.98 27.06
CA GLU A 139 37.48 90.83 27.44
C GLU A 139 36.64 89.76 28.17
N LYS A 140 35.83 90.17 29.16
CA LYS A 140 34.92 89.27 29.88
C LYS A 140 33.79 88.72 29.00
N GLU A 141 33.32 89.47 28.00
CA GLU A 141 32.32 88.98 27.05
C GLU A 141 32.91 87.97 26.08
N ALA A 142 34.16 88.16 25.64
CA ALA A 142 34.90 87.19 24.83
C ALA A 142 35.16 85.89 25.61
N GLU A 143 35.59 85.99 26.87
CA GLU A 143 35.74 84.84 27.79
C GLU A 143 34.41 84.12 27.98
N ARG A 144 33.30 84.86 28.19
CA ARG A 144 31.96 84.25 28.32
C ARG A 144 31.54 83.54 27.04
N ARG A 145 31.82 84.08 25.86
CA ARG A 145 31.50 83.46 24.57
C ARG A 145 32.30 82.19 24.31
N ALA A 146 33.58 82.18 24.67
CA ALA A 146 34.43 80.98 24.57
C ALA A 146 34.07 79.90 25.60
N ALA A 147 33.56 80.30 26.77
CA ALA A 147 33.13 79.41 27.84
C ALA A 147 31.68 78.92 27.72
N VAL A 148 30.94 79.29 26.66
CA VAL A 148 29.60 78.72 26.42
C VAL A 148 29.78 77.24 26.04
N PRO A 149 29.23 76.30 26.83
CA PRO A 149 29.31 74.89 26.48
C PRO A 149 28.55 74.63 25.16
N PRO A 150 29.06 73.75 24.29
CA PRO A 150 28.39 73.42 23.04
C PRO A 150 26.98 72.90 23.32
N THR A 151 26.05 73.24 22.44
CA THR A 151 24.66 72.78 22.55
C THR A 151 24.57 71.28 22.33
N GLU A 152 23.56 70.60 22.90
CA GLU A 152 23.37 69.14 22.74
C GLU A 152 23.35 68.71 21.26
N THR A 153 22.79 69.55 20.39
CA THR A 153 22.78 69.31 18.94
C THR A 153 24.16 69.40 18.30
N GLU A 154 25.06 70.22 18.83
CA GLU A 154 26.44 70.35 18.36
C GLU A 154 27.29 69.19 18.86
N VAL A 155 27.06 68.72 20.09
CA VAL A 155 27.72 67.52 20.64
C VAL A 155 27.35 66.28 19.84
N LEU A 156 26.05 66.06 19.58
CA LEU A 156 25.59 64.91 18.76
C LEU A 156 26.12 64.96 17.32
N LYS A 157 26.27 66.15 16.74
CA LYS A 157 26.90 66.32 15.43
C LYS A 157 28.39 66.01 15.49
N ALA A 158 29.09 66.48 16.51
CA ALA A 158 30.52 66.19 16.69
C ALA A 158 30.77 64.69 16.87
N GLU A 159 29.96 63.99 17.67
CA GLU A 159 30.03 62.54 17.84
C GLU A 159 29.72 61.79 16.55
N HIS A 160 28.69 62.23 15.82
CA HIS A 160 28.36 61.66 14.51
C HIS A 160 29.51 61.85 13.51
N ASP A 161 30.06 63.06 13.43
CA ASP A 161 31.15 63.41 12.53
C ASP A 161 32.44 62.66 12.92
N GLU A 162 32.71 62.49 14.21
CA GLU A 162 33.79 61.65 14.70
C GLU A 162 33.58 60.18 14.34
N GLY A 163 32.36 59.65 14.46
CA GLY A 163 32.01 58.30 14.02
C GLY A 163 32.19 58.12 12.51
N VAL A 164 31.83 59.11 11.70
CA VAL A 164 32.04 59.12 10.26
C VAL A 164 33.54 59.17 9.92
N LEU A 165 34.31 60.02 10.60
CA LEU A 165 35.75 60.10 10.42
C LEU A 165 36.46 58.82 10.85
N ALA A 166 36.03 58.20 11.94
CA ALA A 166 36.55 56.90 12.41
C ALA A 166 36.25 55.79 11.39
N LYS A 167 35.02 55.75 10.84
CA LYS A 167 34.64 54.80 9.78
C LYS A 167 35.42 55.04 8.49
N ALA A 168 35.65 56.30 8.12
CA ALA A 168 36.47 56.65 6.96
C ALA A 168 37.92 56.22 7.15
N ARG A 169 38.51 56.46 8.34
CA ARG A 169 39.84 55.97 8.71
C ARG A 169 39.93 54.45 8.64
N PHE A 170 38.96 53.75 9.22
CA PHE A 170 38.86 52.29 9.15
C PHE A 170 38.81 51.79 7.70
N GLN A 171 38.00 52.42 6.84
CA GLN A 171 37.93 52.06 5.42
C GLN A 171 39.26 52.31 4.69
N LEU A 172 39.97 53.39 5.00
CA LEU A 172 41.29 53.65 4.43
C LEU A 172 42.32 52.61 4.88
N ASP A 173 42.26 52.16 6.13
CA ASP A 173 43.13 51.11 6.66
C ASP A 173 42.81 49.75 6.01
N GLU A 174 41.54 49.41 5.83
CA GLU A 174 41.08 48.22 5.08
C GLU A 174 41.49 48.22 3.60
N GLN A 175 41.69 49.39 3.00
CA GLN A 175 42.15 49.49 1.61
C GLN A 175 43.64 49.18 1.45
N ARG A 176 44.43 49.15 2.53
CA ARG A 176 45.85 48.80 2.48
C ARG A 176 46.02 47.33 2.09
N ASP A 177 46.98 47.04 1.22
CA ASP A 177 47.15 45.70 0.63
C ASP A 177 47.50 44.62 1.68
N GLU A 178 48.24 44.99 2.72
CA GLU A 178 48.56 44.08 3.84
C GLU A 178 47.31 43.68 4.62
N VAL A 179 46.39 44.62 4.87
CA VAL A 179 45.13 44.37 5.57
C VAL A 179 44.22 43.51 4.71
N LYS A 180 44.16 43.75 3.38
CA LYS A 180 43.47 42.86 2.43
C LYS A 180 44.02 41.44 2.47
N ARG A 181 45.35 41.28 2.53
CA ARG A 181 45.98 39.96 2.67
C ARG A 181 45.65 39.29 4.01
N MET A 182 45.62 40.04 5.11
CA MET A 182 45.17 39.53 6.41
C MET A 182 43.69 39.09 6.37
N ASN A 183 42.84 39.86 5.71
CA ASN A 183 41.43 39.51 5.51
C ASN A 183 41.24 38.25 4.66
N GLN A 184 42.08 38.04 3.64
CA GLN A 184 42.10 36.78 2.88
C GLN A 184 42.48 35.59 3.77
N MET A 185 43.49 35.73 4.63
CA MET A 185 43.88 34.69 5.58
C MET A 185 42.77 34.41 6.62
N MET A 186 42.11 35.45 7.11
CA MET A 186 40.97 35.32 8.02
C MET A 186 39.77 34.61 7.36
N LEU A 187 39.46 34.98 6.11
CA LEU A 187 38.39 34.34 5.35
C LEU A 187 38.71 32.86 5.11
N TYR A 188 39.96 32.55 4.72
CA TYR A 188 40.41 31.18 4.56
C TYR A 188 40.26 30.38 5.85
N ALA A 189 40.70 30.92 6.99
CA ALA A 189 40.54 30.27 8.29
C ALA A 189 39.06 29.98 8.61
N LYS A 190 38.16 30.95 8.39
CA LYS A 190 36.71 30.74 8.53
C LYS A 190 36.20 29.62 7.62
N CYS A 191 36.56 29.65 6.34
CA CYS A 191 36.15 28.61 5.38
C CYS A 191 36.67 27.21 5.76
N VAL A 192 37.92 27.10 6.25
CA VAL A 192 38.50 25.83 6.69
C VAL A 192 37.77 25.31 7.93
N THR A 193 37.48 26.16 8.92
CA THR A 193 36.73 25.73 10.11
C THR A 193 35.34 25.19 9.75
N VAL A 194 34.62 25.86 8.85
CA VAL A 194 33.32 25.38 8.37
C VAL A 194 33.47 24.08 7.58
N ARG A 195 34.51 23.94 6.76
CA ARG A 195 34.79 22.71 6.01
C ARG A 195 35.07 21.53 6.96
N ASP A 196 35.82 21.74 8.03
CA ASP A 196 36.13 20.68 8.98
C ASP A 196 34.88 20.21 9.72
N VAL A 197 33.99 21.14 10.10
CA VAL A 197 32.67 20.81 10.65
C VAL A 197 31.84 20.04 9.62
N GLN A 198 31.77 20.49 8.36
CA GLN A 198 31.04 19.78 7.30
C GLN A 198 31.59 18.36 7.05
N ARG A 199 32.90 18.16 7.15
CA ARG A 199 33.52 16.83 7.05
C ARG A 199 33.11 15.93 8.21
N GLN A 200 33.05 16.46 9.43
CA GLN A 200 32.58 15.71 10.60
C GLN A 200 31.10 15.34 10.46
N GLU A 201 30.24 16.29 10.06
CA GLU A 201 28.82 16.03 9.80
C GLU A 201 28.63 14.99 8.69
N HIS A 202 29.42 15.05 7.62
CA HIS A 202 29.37 14.06 6.55
C HIS A 202 29.78 12.67 7.05
N GLN A 203 30.82 12.58 7.88
CA GLN A 203 31.23 11.30 8.46
C GLN A 203 30.13 10.74 9.38
N GLN A 204 29.52 11.57 10.23
CA GLN A 204 28.41 11.14 11.09
C GLN A 204 27.23 10.62 10.27
N LYS A 205 26.87 11.29 9.17
CA LYS A 205 25.80 10.80 8.27
C LYS A 205 26.15 9.45 7.64
N LEU A 206 27.39 9.26 7.20
CA LEU A 206 27.82 7.97 6.65
C LEU A 206 27.77 6.86 7.71
N ASP A 207 28.16 7.16 8.94
CA ASP A 207 28.13 6.20 10.05
C ASP A 207 26.67 5.84 10.40
N GLU A 208 25.77 6.83 10.48
CA GLU A 208 24.32 6.63 10.68
C GLU A 208 23.69 5.81 9.54
N GLU A 209 24.01 6.12 8.28
CA GLU A 209 23.55 5.36 7.12
C GLU A 209 24.05 3.91 7.16
N ALA A 210 25.30 3.69 7.58
CA ALA A 210 25.86 2.35 7.73
C ALA A 210 25.20 1.57 8.88
N GLU A 211 24.87 2.22 9.99
CA GLU A 211 24.11 1.59 11.09
C GLU A 211 22.69 1.22 10.67
N GLU A 212 21.98 2.11 9.96
CA GLU A 212 20.64 1.82 9.44
C GLU A 212 20.66 0.70 8.40
N GLN A 213 21.67 0.65 7.51
CA GLN A 213 21.86 -0.47 6.60
C GLN A 213 22.07 -1.80 7.36
N ARG A 214 22.91 -1.81 8.40
CA ARG A 214 23.11 -3.00 9.24
C ARG A 214 21.81 -3.45 9.91
N ARG A 215 21.01 -2.51 10.44
CA ARG A 215 19.70 -2.82 11.02
C ARG A 215 18.74 -3.43 10.00
N LEU A 216 18.71 -2.88 8.78
CA LEU A 216 17.87 -3.42 7.70
C LEU A 216 18.32 -4.83 7.30
N ASP A 217 19.62 -5.08 7.19
CA ASP A 217 20.17 -6.40 6.90
C ASP A 217 19.82 -7.42 7.99
N GLU A 218 19.89 -7.03 9.27
CA GLU A 218 19.48 -7.87 10.39
C GLU A 218 17.98 -8.20 10.34
N VAL A 219 17.12 -7.22 10.04
CA VAL A 219 15.68 -7.44 9.88
C VAL A 219 15.38 -8.37 8.71
N MET A 220 16.06 -8.19 7.57
CA MET A 220 15.92 -9.06 6.41
C MET A 220 16.37 -10.49 6.71
N GLU A 221 17.47 -10.67 7.43
CA GLU A 221 17.93 -12.00 7.85
C GLU A 221 16.96 -12.66 8.85
N LEU A 222 16.40 -11.90 9.79
CA LEU A 222 15.37 -12.41 10.70
C LEU A 222 14.12 -12.86 9.93
N ASP A 223 13.65 -12.08 8.96
CA ASP A 223 12.49 -12.45 8.15
C ASP A 223 12.78 -13.66 7.26
N ARG A 224 14.00 -13.75 6.70
CA ARG A 224 14.46 -14.94 5.97
C ARG A 224 14.45 -16.18 6.88
N GLN A 225 14.97 -16.06 8.10
CA GLN A 225 14.98 -17.16 9.08
C GLN A 225 13.57 -17.57 9.49
N ARG A 226 12.68 -16.61 9.74
CA ARG A 226 11.26 -16.87 10.04
C ARG A 226 10.57 -17.59 8.90
N ALA A 227 10.77 -17.17 7.66
CA ALA A 227 10.22 -17.85 6.50
C ALA A 227 10.69 -19.30 6.41
N ILE A 228 11.99 -19.55 6.61
CA ILE A 228 12.56 -20.92 6.64
C ILE A 228 11.93 -21.75 7.78
N GLN A 229 11.77 -21.17 8.97
CA GLN A 229 11.12 -21.83 10.10
C GLN A 229 9.66 -22.20 9.77
N GLU A 230 8.89 -21.28 9.18
CA GLU A 230 7.52 -21.58 8.75
C GLU A 230 7.45 -22.72 7.71
N TYR A 231 8.37 -22.75 6.74
CA TYR A 231 8.45 -23.85 5.78
C TYR A 231 8.80 -25.18 6.47
N ALA A 232 9.76 -25.17 7.39
CA ALA A 232 10.15 -26.34 8.17
C ALA A 232 8.98 -26.85 9.04
N GLU A 233 8.22 -25.95 9.67
CA GLU A 233 7.02 -26.31 10.44
C GLU A 233 5.94 -26.93 9.55
N ARG A 234 5.69 -26.39 8.35
CA ARG A 234 4.74 -26.96 7.39
C ARG A 234 5.18 -28.34 6.93
N GLU A 235 6.47 -28.57 6.70
CA GLU A 235 6.99 -29.90 6.40
C GLU A 235 6.86 -30.86 7.57
N ALA A 236 7.19 -30.44 8.79
CA ALA A 236 7.04 -31.25 9.99
C ALA A 236 5.58 -31.68 10.18
N ARG A 237 4.61 -30.77 9.99
CA ARG A 237 3.17 -31.10 10.02
C ARG A 237 2.81 -32.14 8.96
N ARG A 238 3.24 -31.94 7.71
CA ARG A 238 3.03 -32.93 6.62
C ARG A 238 3.61 -34.30 6.97
N GLN A 239 4.80 -34.36 7.55
CA GLN A 239 5.42 -35.62 7.98
C GLN A 239 4.64 -36.30 9.11
N VAL A 240 4.13 -35.54 10.09
CA VAL A 240 3.29 -36.08 11.16
C VAL A 240 2.00 -36.65 10.59
N ASP A 241 1.35 -35.95 9.67
CA ASP A 241 0.12 -36.42 9.03
C ASP A 241 0.37 -37.67 8.18
N GLN A 242 1.48 -37.73 7.45
CA GLN A 242 1.90 -38.95 6.73
C GLN A 242 2.14 -40.13 7.67
N ARG A 243 2.81 -39.90 8.82
CA ARG A 243 3.02 -40.94 9.84
C ARG A 243 1.70 -41.43 10.42
N ARG A 244 0.77 -40.52 10.74
CA ARG A 244 -0.57 -40.86 11.22
C ARG A 244 -1.34 -41.67 10.16
N GLY A 245 -1.32 -41.23 8.90
CA GLY A 245 -1.92 -41.97 7.79
C GLY A 245 -1.33 -43.38 7.63
N ALA A 246 0.00 -43.51 7.71
CA ALA A 246 0.68 -44.80 7.66
C ALA A 246 0.28 -45.71 8.85
N GLN A 247 0.15 -45.17 10.06
CA GLN A 247 -0.30 -45.92 11.24
C GLN A 247 -1.71 -46.47 11.06
N VAL A 248 -2.65 -45.64 10.56
CA VAL A 248 -4.03 -46.08 10.29
C VAL A 248 -4.05 -47.22 9.26
N ILE A 249 -3.24 -47.11 8.19
CA ILE A 249 -3.14 -48.18 7.18
C ILE A 249 -2.55 -49.46 7.79
N GLN A 250 -1.51 -49.36 8.62
CA GLN A 250 -0.95 -50.52 9.32
C GLN A 250 -1.98 -51.18 10.23
N GLU A 251 -2.78 -50.39 10.94
CA GLU A 251 -3.85 -50.91 11.80
C GLU A 251 -4.96 -51.58 10.98
N GLN A 252 -5.35 -51.01 9.84
CA GLN A 252 -6.29 -51.64 8.90
C GLN A 252 -5.76 -52.96 8.34
N ILE A 253 -4.47 -53.03 7.98
CA ILE A 253 -3.83 -54.27 7.51
C ILE A 253 -3.83 -55.32 8.62
N ARG A 254 -3.51 -54.94 9.86
CA ARG A 254 -3.56 -55.85 11.02
C ARG A 254 -4.98 -56.35 11.28
N SER A 255 -5.98 -55.46 11.25
CA SER A 255 -7.39 -55.84 11.44
C SER A 255 -7.85 -56.83 10.37
N ARG A 256 -7.58 -56.53 9.09
CA ARG A 256 -7.91 -57.44 7.97
C ARG A 256 -7.14 -58.76 8.02
N ALA A 257 -5.91 -58.76 8.50
CA ALA A 257 -5.15 -59.99 8.70
C ALA A 257 -5.77 -60.85 9.81
N ALA A 258 -6.17 -60.24 10.93
CA ALA A 258 -6.86 -60.92 12.02
C ALA A 258 -8.23 -61.48 11.58
N GLU A 259 -9.00 -60.72 10.79
CA GLU A 259 -10.24 -61.21 10.19
C GLU A 259 -10.01 -62.41 9.27
N ARG A 260 -8.97 -62.36 8.42
CA ARG A 260 -8.60 -63.51 7.57
C ARG A 260 -8.22 -64.74 8.39
N MET A 261 -7.49 -64.58 9.49
CA MET A 261 -7.16 -65.69 10.39
C MET A 261 -8.42 -66.28 11.03
N LYS A 262 -9.31 -65.44 11.56
CA LYS A 262 -10.60 -65.91 12.12
C LYS A 262 -11.45 -66.65 11.10
N MET A 263 -11.53 -66.16 9.87
CA MET A 263 -12.27 -66.85 8.80
C MET A 263 -11.61 -68.16 8.39
N ALA A 264 -10.28 -68.28 8.48
CA ALA A 264 -9.58 -69.52 8.26
C ALA A 264 -9.85 -70.52 9.40
N GLU A 265 -9.81 -70.08 10.65
CA GLU A 265 -10.17 -70.90 11.83
C GLU A 265 -11.61 -71.40 11.75
N ILE A 266 -12.58 -70.56 11.34
CA ILE A 266 -13.98 -70.98 11.14
C ILE A 266 -14.07 -72.07 10.06
N LYS A 267 -13.39 -71.89 8.91
CA LYS A 267 -13.38 -72.90 7.85
C LYS A 267 -12.74 -74.21 8.30
N GLU A 268 -11.70 -74.14 9.13
CA GLU A 268 -11.05 -75.32 9.70
C GLU A 268 -11.98 -76.05 10.68
N GLN A 269 -12.71 -75.31 11.52
CA GLN A 269 -13.75 -75.86 12.40
C GLN A 269 -14.90 -76.50 11.60
N GLU A 270 -15.39 -75.84 10.56
CA GLU A 270 -16.43 -76.37 9.66
C GLU A 270 -15.94 -77.64 8.94
N SER A 271 -14.70 -77.63 8.45
CA SER A 271 -14.09 -78.79 7.80
C SER A 271 -13.90 -79.95 8.77
N ALA A 272 -13.48 -79.68 10.01
CA ALA A 272 -13.34 -80.70 11.04
C ALA A 272 -14.69 -81.28 11.46
N ALA A 273 -15.72 -80.44 11.62
CA ALA A 273 -17.08 -80.88 11.90
C ALA A 273 -17.67 -81.73 10.76
N MET A 274 -17.41 -81.33 9.50
CA MET A 274 -17.82 -82.10 8.32
C MET A 274 -17.14 -83.47 8.27
N LEU A 275 -15.83 -83.54 8.55
CA LEU A 275 -15.09 -84.80 8.62
C LEU A 275 -15.63 -85.72 9.72
N ALA A 276 -15.92 -85.18 10.90
CA ALA A 276 -16.50 -85.94 12.01
C ALA A 276 -17.90 -86.50 11.66
N GLU A 277 -18.73 -85.73 10.96
CA GLU A 277 -20.05 -86.22 10.51
C GLU A 277 -19.91 -87.30 9.43
N ILE A 278 -18.96 -87.17 8.50
CA ILE A 278 -18.65 -88.21 7.50
C ILE A 278 -18.18 -89.50 8.19
N GLU A 279 -17.34 -89.40 9.21
CA GLU A 279 -16.89 -90.56 9.99
C GLU A 279 -18.04 -91.22 10.74
N ARG A 280 -18.95 -90.44 11.36
CA ARG A 280 -20.16 -90.98 12.01
C ARG A 280 -21.03 -91.75 11.01
N LEU A 281 -21.30 -91.16 9.84
CA LEU A 281 -22.08 -91.80 8.80
C LEU A 281 -21.41 -93.08 8.26
N ARG A 282 -20.08 -93.09 8.11
CA ARG A 282 -19.35 -94.31 7.72
C ARG A 282 -19.52 -95.43 8.74
N VAL A 283 -19.41 -95.13 10.04
CA VAL A 283 -19.59 -96.12 11.10
C VAL A 283 -21.03 -96.65 11.12
N GLU A 284 -22.03 -95.77 10.94
CA GLU A 284 -23.44 -96.18 10.81
C GLU A 284 -23.68 -97.06 9.57
N GLU A 285 -23.08 -96.74 8.42
CA GLU A 285 -23.17 -97.56 7.21
C GLU A 285 -22.49 -98.93 7.37
N GLU A 286 -21.34 -99.00 8.04
CA GLU A 286 -20.64 -100.24 8.36
C GLU A 286 -21.48 -101.14 9.28
N GLN A 287 -22.06 -100.58 10.34
CA GLN A 287 -22.96 -101.30 11.24
C GLN A 287 -24.21 -101.83 10.50
N ALA A 288 -24.86 -100.98 9.69
CA ALA A 288 -26.01 -101.39 8.89
C ALA A 288 -25.67 -102.45 7.82
N ALA A 289 -24.42 -102.47 7.33
CA ALA A 289 -23.93 -103.50 6.42
C ALA A 289 -23.66 -104.82 7.15
N GLU A 290 -23.13 -104.77 8.38
CA GLU A 290 -22.94 -105.95 9.22
C GLU A 290 -24.28 -106.57 9.64
N GLU A 291 -25.26 -105.77 10.05
CA GLU A 291 -26.61 -106.23 10.36
C GLU A 291 -27.28 -106.89 9.14
N ARG A 292 -27.15 -106.29 7.94
CA ARG A 292 -27.63 -106.91 6.69
C ARG A 292 -26.92 -108.24 6.38
N ARG A 293 -25.62 -108.35 6.66
CA ARG A 293 -24.88 -109.62 6.50
C ARG A 293 -25.36 -110.67 7.51
N GLN A 294 -25.64 -110.29 8.75
CA GLN A 294 -26.17 -111.19 9.78
C GLN A 294 -27.57 -111.69 9.41
N GLN A 295 -28.48 -110.78 9.04
CA GLN A 295 -29.82 -111.12 8.55
C GLN A 295 -29.76 -112.03 7.31
N GLY A 296 -28.81 -111.79 6.39
CA GLY A 296 -28.57 -112.66 5.25
C GLY A 296 -28.11 -114.07 5.63
N ARG A 297 -27.25 -114.20 6.65
CA ARG A 297 -26.80 -115.51 7.17
C ARG A 297 -27.92 -116.29 7.85
N GLU A 298 -28.72 -115.61 8.67
CA GLU A 298 -29.89 -116.21 9.34
C GLU A 298 -30.92 -116.68 8.30
N LEU A 299 -31.19 -115.87 7.28
CA LEU A 299 -32.08 -116.24 6.18
C LEU A 299 -31.56 -117.49 5.42
N ILE A 300 -30.26 -117.57 5.13
CA ILE A 300 -29.68 -118.76 4.48
C ILE A 300 -29.81 -120.00 5.39
N SER A 301 -29.55 -119.86 6.70
CA SER A 301 -29.70 -120.96 7.65
C SER A 301 -31.14 -121.49 7.72
N THR A 302 -32.14 -120.60 7.75
CA THR A 302 -33.56 -120.99 7.74
C THR A 302 -33.98 -121.66 6.44
N ILE A 303 -33.50 -121.19 5.28
CA ILE A 303 -33.75 -121.82 3.97
C ILE A 303 -33.11 -123.21 3.91
N MET A 304 -31.88 -123.38 4.41
CA MET A 304 -31.23 -124.68 4.45
C MET A 304 -32.00 -125.68 5.32
N ALA A 305 -32.46 -125.26 6.51
CA ALA A 305 -33.27 -126.11 7.37
C ALA A 305 -34.62 -126.50 6.72
N ALA A 306 -35.29 -125.57 6.04
CA ALA A 306 -36.53 -125.84 5.30
C ALA A 306 -36.32 -126.79 4.12
N ASN A 307 -35.18 -126.68 3.42
CA ASN A 307 -34.80 -127.61 2.34
C ASN A 307 -34.49 -129.01 2.87
N GLU A 308 -33.80 -129.14 4.00
CA GLU A 308 -33.57 -130.44 4.65
C GLU A 308 -34.88 -131.09 5.09
N GLU A 309 -35.84 -130.32 5.61
CA GLU A 309 -37.16 -130.82 5.99
C GLU A 309 -37.96 -131.28 4.75
N GLN A 310 -37.90 -130.53 3.65
CA GLN A 310 -38.49 -130.91 2.37
C GLN A 310 -37.90 -132.21 1.81
N ILE A 311 -36.58 -132.41 1.92
CA ILE A 311 -35.93 -133.65 1.48
C ILE A 311 -36.41 -134.84 2.31
N LYS A 312 -36.46 -134.72 3.64
CA LYS A 312 -36.96 -135.78 4.54
C LYS A 312 -38.42 -136.15 4.25
N ARG A 313 -39.28 -135.15 3.98
CA ARG A 313 -40.68 -135.39 3.60
C ARG A 313 -40.80 -136.17 2.27
N LYS A 314 -39.91 -135.88 1.31
CA LYS A 314 -39.86 -136.62 0.03
C LYS A 314 -39.35 -138.06 0.20
N GLU A 315 -38.42 -138.30 1.12
CA GLU A 315 -37.94 -139.65 1.42
C GLU A 315 -39.03 -140.52 2.06
N VAL A 316 -39.82 -139.96 2.99
CA VAL A 316 -40.97 -140.65 3.59
C VAL A 316 -42.02 -140.99 2.54
N ALA A 317 -42.39 -140.03 1.68
CA ALA A 317 -43.33 -140.28 0.58
C ALA A 317 -42.84 -141.37 -0.39
N LYS A 318 -41.52 -141.45 -0.64
CA LYS A 318 -40.92 -142.48 -1.50
C LYS A 318 -40.94 -143.88 -0.85
N GLN A 319 -40.88 -143.96 0.48
CA GLN A 319 -41.02 -145.23 1.21
C GLN A 319 -42.48 -145.73 1.17
N GLU A 320 -43.44 -144.81 1.28
CA GLU A 320 -44.87 -145.13 1.16
C GLU A 320 -45.24 -145.61 -0.26
N GLU A 321 -44.71 -144.98 -1.32
CA GLU A 321 -44.93 -145.46 -2.70
C GLU A 321 -44.34 -146.86 -2.95
N LEU A 322 -43.19 -147.18 -2.37
CA LEU A 322 -42.57 -148.52 -2.49
C LEU A 322 -43.43 -149.63 -1.85
N GLU A 323 -44.15 -149.32 -0.78
CA GLU A 323 -45.06 -150.26 -0.10
C GLU A 323 -46.42 -150.39 -0.80
N GLU A 324 -46.82 -149.39 -1.59
CA GLU A 324 -48.01 -149.43 -2.44
C GLU A 324 -47.73 -150.16 -3.76
N ASP A 325 -46.54 -149.99 -4.34
CA ASP A 325 -46.11 -150.68 -5.57
C ASP A 325 -46.00 -152.20 -5.41
N LEU A 326 -45.57 -152.69 -4.24
CA LEU A 326 -45.55 -154.13 -3.93
C LEU A 326 -46.97 -154.73 -3.84
N ARG A 327 -47.96 -153.95 -3.41
CA ARG A 327 -49.38 -154.36 -3.36
C ARG A 327 -50.06 -154.30 -4.74
N ILE A 328 -49.61 -153.40 -5.61
CA ILE A 328 -50.11 -153.22 -6.98
C ILE A 328 -49.54 -154.28 -7.94
N ALA A 329 -48.31 -154.76 -7.72
CA ALA A 329 -47.67 -155.79 -8.54
C ALA A 329 -48.39 -157.16 -8.49
N GLU A 330 -48.95 -157.56 -7.34
CA GLU A 330 -49.71 -158.81 -7.21
C GLU A 330 -51.10 -158.74 -7.86
N TRP A 331 -51.72 -157.55 -7.89
CA TRP A 331 -53.02 -157.32 -8.53
C TRP A 331 -52.92 -157.18 -10.06
N ASN A 332 -51.86 -156.54 -10.57
CA ASN A 332 -51.64 -156.33 -12.00
C ASN A 332 -51.29 -157.62 -12.78
N ARG A 333 -50.71 -158.63 -12.13
CA ARG A 333 -50.38 -159.92 -12.76
C ARG A 333 -51.63 -160.71 -13.18
N LEU A 334 -52.76 -160.49 -12.52
CA LEU A 334 -54.07 -161.11 -12.80
C LEU A 334 -54.95 -160.28 -13.77
N LYS A 335 -54.61 -159.00 -13.98
CA LYS A 335 -55.37 -158.08 -14.86
C LYS A 335 -54.76 -157.93 -16.26
N ALA A 336 -53.44 -158.09 -16.39
CA ALA A 336 -52.70 -157.95 -17.65
C ALA A 336 -53.11 -158.95 -18.76
N GLU A 337 -53.69 -160.12 -18.42
CA GLU A 337 -54.23 -161.08 -19.41
C GLU A 337 -55.56 -160.64 -20.04
N LYS A 338 -56.26 -159.64 -19.46
CA LYS A 338 -57.56 -159.15 -19.97
C LYS A 338 -57.49 -157.79 -20.67
N GLU A 339 -56.39 -157.04 -20.55
CA GLU A 339 -56.29 -155.65 -21.04
C GLU A 339 -55.51 -155.50 -22.37
N GLN A 340 -54.90 -156.58 -22.89
CA GLN A 340 -54.25 -156.58 -24.22
C GLN A 340 -55.25 -156.41 -25.38
N GLU A 341 -56.54 -156.70 -25.19
CA GLU A 341 -57.57 -156.56 -26.25
C GLU A 341 -58.20 -155.15 -26.35
N GLU A 342 -58.05 -154.27 -25.35
CA GLU A 342 -58.68 -152.93 -25.36
C GLU A 342 -57.73 -151.76 -25.70
N ALA A 343 -56.41 -151.98 -25.65
CA ALA A 343 -55.41 -150.92 -25.80
C ALA A 343 -55.25 -150.40 -27.24
N GLU A 344 -55.53 -151.20 -28.26
CA GLU A 344 -55.38 -150.78 -29.67
C GLU A 344 -56.47 -149.78 -30.13
N ARG A 345 -57.56 -149.59 -29.37
CA ARG A 345 -58.70 -148.74 -29.79
C ARG A 345 -58.61 -147.27 -29.36
N LYS A 346 -57.75 -146.89 -28.42
CA LYS A 346 -57.80 -145.55 -27.77
C LYS A 346 -56.70 -144.56 -28.20
N GLU A 347 -55.73 -144.96 -29.01
CA GLU A 347 -54.62 -144.07 -29.42
C GLU A 347 -54.93 -143.13 -30.60
N ALA A 348 -56.03 -143.33 -31.34
CA ALA A 348 -56.34 -142.53 -32.52
C ALA A 348 -56.99 -141.14 -32.23
N ILE A 349 -57.61 -140.93 -31.06
CA ILE A 349 -58.51 -139.77 -30.83
C ILE A 349 -57.79 -138.58 -30.14
N LYS A 350 -56.56 -138.75 -29.62
CA LYS A 350 -55.88 -137.73 -28.80
C LYS A 350 -55.13 -136.64 -29.58
N ARG A 351 -54.93 -136.76 -30.90
CA ARG A 351 -54.13 -135.79 -31.68
C ARG A 351 -54.91 -134.58 -32.24
N GLU A 352 -56.24 -134.51 -32.08
CA GLU A 352 -57.06 -133.51 -32.76
C GLU A 352 -57.36 -132.23 -31.94
N LYS A 353 -57.07 -132.20 -30.63
CA LYS A 353 -57.55 -131.11 -29.72
C LYS A 353 -56.48 -130.18 -29.15
N GLU A 354 -55.30 -130.09 -29.76
CA GLU A 354 -54.25 -129.14 -29.32
C GLU A 354 -54.28 -127.77 -30.06
N LEU A 355 -55.20 -127.58 -31.01
CA LEU A 355 -55.29 -126.34 -31.81
C LEU A 355 -56.19 -125.23 -31.20
N GLU A 356 -56.91 -125.48 -30.11
CA GLU A 356 -57.83 -124.46 -29.55
C GLU A 356 -57.23 -123.51 -28.51
N THR A 357 -56.00 -123.74 -28.02
CA THR A 357 -55.41 -122.93 -26.94
C THR A 357 -54.55 -121.73 -27.40
N ALA A 358 -54.74 -121.25 -28.64
CA ALA A 358 -54.11 -120.03 -29.16
C ALA A 358 -55.00 -118.77 -29.10
N ARG A 359 -56.31 -118.92 -28.92
CA ARG A 359 -57.30 -117.84 -29.08
C ARG A 359 -57.44 -116.89 -27.87
N LEU A 360 -56.93 -117.25 -26.70
CA LEU A 360 -57.12 -116.51 -25.44
C LEU A 360 -56.02 -115.48 -25.11
N ARG A 361 -54.91 -115.40 -25.86
CA ARG A 361 -53.85 -114.38 -25.65
C ARG A 361 -54.07 -113.07 -26.42
N ALA A 362 -54.85 -113.09 -27.51
CA ALA A 362 -55.09 -111.91 -28.34
C ALA A 362 -56.09 -110.90 -27.74
N GLN A 363 -56.79 -111.25 -26.67
CA GLN A 363 -57.85 -110.40 -26.07
C GLN A 363 -57.32 -109.44 -24.99
N GLN A 364 -56.09 -109.64 -24.50
CA GLN A 364 -55.47 -108.78 -23.47
C GLN A 364 -54.65 -107.62 -24.06
N GLU A 365 -54.16 -107.73 -25.29
CA GLU A 365 -53.33 -106.71 -25.96
C GLU A 365 -54.11 -105.40 -26.24
N LYS A 366 -55.41 -105.49 -26.52
CA LYS A 366 -56.29 -104.33 -26.78
C LYS A 366 -56.58 -103.44 -25.57
N GLN A 367 -56.27 -103.87 -24.34
CA GLN A 367 -56.46 -103.03 -23.15
C GLN A 367 -55.24 -102.17 -22.83
N ALA A 368 -54.04 -102.54 -23.29
CA ALA A 368 -52.81 -101.76 -23.12
C ALA A 368 -52.76 -100.52 -24.05
N ASP A 369 -53.32 -100.63 -25.25
CA ASP A 369 -53.33 -99.53 -26.24
C ASP A 369 -54.18 -98.32 -25.81
N ARG A 370 -55.21 -98.52 -24.99
CA ARG A 370 -56.08 -97.42 -24.50
C ARG A 370 -55.44 -96.51 -23.45
N GLN A 371 -54.42 -96.98 -22.73
CA GLN A 371 -53.67 -96.13 -21.79
C GLN A 371 -52.60 -95.31 -22.51
N ALA A 372 -52.00 -95.84 -23.59
CA ALA A 372 -51.02 -95.14 -24.41
C ALA A 372 -51.60 -93.89 -25.11
N GLU A 373 -52.86 -93.94 -25.56
CA GLU A 373 -53.54 -92.79 -26.19
C GLU A 373 -53.84 -91.64 -25.20
N LEU A 374 -54.07 -91.95 -23.91
CA LEU A 374 -54.33 -90.94 -22.87
C LEU A 374 -53.05 -90.23 -22.41
N ASP A 375 -51.91 -90.92 -22.43
CA ASP A 375 -50.59 -90.34 -22.12
C ASP A 375 -50.05 -89.49 -23.28
N GLU A 376 -50.38 -89.81 -24.53
CA GLU A 376 -50.01 -89.00 -25.69
C GLU A 376 -50.74 -87.64 -25.71
N LEU A 377 -52.01 -87.60 -25.32
CA LEU A 377 -52.78 -86.35 -25.15
C LEU A 377 -52.27 -85.48 -23.98
N ARG A 378 -51.74 -86.11 -22.93
CA ARG A 378 -51.15 -85.41 -21.77
C ARG A 378 -49.76 -84.83 -22.11
N ALA A 379 -48.96 -85.56 -22.87
CA ALA A 379 -47.66 -85.11 -23.38
C ALA A 379 -47.78 -83.92 -24.34
N ARG A 380 -48.75 -83.92 -25.27
CA ARG A 380 -48.97 -82.79 -26.20
C ARG A 380 -49.41 -81.50 -25.50
N ARG A 381 -50.26 -81.58 -24.47
CA ARG A 381 -50.65 -80.40 -23.67
C ARG A 381 -49.48 -79.83 -22.86
N TYR A 382 -48.64 -80.70 -22.29
CA TYR A 382 -47.45 -80.28 -21.54
C TYR A 382 -46.39 -79.64 -22.46
N GLN A 383 -46.24 -80.15 -23.68
CA GLN A 383 -45.37 -79.57 -24.70
C GLN A 383 -45.90 -78.20 -25.17
N GLU A 384 -47.20 -78.06 -25.45
CA GLU A 384 -47.78 -76.76 -25.83
C GLU A 384 -47.73 -75.72 -24.69
N GLU A 385 -47.98 -76.12 -23.45
CA GLU A 385 -47.93 -75.21 -22.30
C GLU A 385 -46.50 -74.76 -21.99
N SER A 386 -45.53 -75.68 -22.07
CA SER A 386 -44.09 -75.39 -22.04
C SER A 386 -43.69 -74.41 -23.14
N GLU A 387 -44.16 -74.61 -24.36
CA GLU A 387 -43.83 -73.74 -25.50
C GLU A 387 -44.43 -72.34 -25.37
N ARG A 388 -45.66 -72.23 -24.86
CA ARG A 388 -46.29 -70.92 -24.55
C ARG A 388 -45.56 -70.19 -23.43
N GLN A 389 -45.14 -70.89 -22.38
CA GLN A 389 -44.35 -70.31 -21.29
C GLN A 389 -42.96 -69.89 -21.77
N TRP A 390 -42.34 -70.66 -22.67
CA TRP A 390 -41.05 -70.34 -23.26
C TRP A 390 -41.14 -69.10 -24.15
N ARG A 391 -42.14 -69.01 -25.05
CA ARG A 391 -42.39 -67.82 -25.89
C ARG A 391 -42.70 -66.58 -25.05
N ASN A 392 -43.44 -66.71 -23.94
CA ASN A 392 -43.71 -65.60 -23.03
C ASN A 392 -42.45 -65.17 -22.24
N LYS A 393 -41.62 -66.12 -21.79
CA LYS A 393 -40.33 -65.81 -21.16
C LYS A 393 -39.37 -65.12 -22.13
N GLU A 394 -39.33 -65.55 -23.39
CA GLU A 394 -38.49 -64.93 -24.40
C GLU A 394 -38.96 -63.51 -24.76
N ARG A 395 -40.28 -63.31 -24.95
CA ARG A 395 -40.86 -61.98 -25.17
C ARG A 395 -40.59 -61.02 -24.01
N THR A 396 -40.81 -61.45 -22.77
CA THR A 396 -40.56 -60.60 -21.59
C THR A 396 -39.07 -60.32 -21.39
N ALA A 397 -38.19 -61.28 -21.69
CA ALA A 397 -36.74 -61.07 -21.65
C ALA A 397 -36.28 -60.09 -22.73
N ALA A 398 -36.81 -60.19 -23.95
CA ALA A 398 -36.53 -59.27 -25.05
C ALA A 398 -37.03 -57.85 -24.75
N GLU A 399 -38.22 -57.72 -24.17
CA GLU A 399 -38.79 -56.43 -23.77
C GLU A 399 -37.99 -55.77 -22.65
N ARG A 400 -37.56 -56.53 -21.63
CA ARG A 400 -36.65 -56.03 -20.58
C ARG A 400 -35.31 -55.56 -21.14
N ARG A 401 -34.73 -56.30 -22.09
CA ARG A 401 -33.48 -55.88 -22.77
C ARG A 401 -33.68 -54.59 -23.56
N ARG A 402 -34.81 -54.43 -24.25
CA ARG A 402 -35.15 -53.21 -24.99
C ARG A 402 -35.29 -52.01 -24.05
N VAL A 403 -36.02 -52.16 -22.95
CA VAL A 403 -36.19 -51.11 -21.93
C VAL A 403 -34.85 -50.71 -21.32
N GLN A 404 -34.00 -51.67 -20.96
CA GLN A 404 -32.65 -51.39 -20.43
C GLN A 404 -31.77 -50.66 -21.45
N GLN A 405 -31.84 -51.02 -22.73
CA GLN A 405 -31.11 -50.32 -23.79
C GLN A 405 -31.64 -48.89 -23.98
N ASP A 406 -32.96 -48.70 -24.04
CA ASP A 406 -33.58 -47.38 -24.18
C ASP A 406 -33.23 -46.45 -23.00
N GLU A 407 -33.21 -47.00 -21.78
CA GLU A 407 -32.81 -46.28 -20.57
C GLU A 407 -31.31 -45.90 -20.59
N LEU A 408 -30.44 -46.82 -21.02
CA LEU A 408 -29.01 -46.55 -21.24
C LEU A 408 -28.79 -45.47 -22.31
N HIS A 409 -29.55 -45.49 -23.40
CA HIS A 409 -29.48 -44.48 -24.46
C HIS A 409 -29.93 -43.10 -23.95
N ARG A 410 -31.03 -43.03 -23.20
CA ARG A 410 -31.49 -41.79 -22.57
C ARG A 410 -30.48 -41.25 -21.56
N SER A 411 -29.91 -42.11 -20.71
CA SER A 411 -28.88 -41.71 -19.75
C SER A 411 -27.63 -41.16 -20.44
N ARG A 412 -27.18 -41.80 -21.52
CA ARG A 412 -26.06 -41.30 -22.35
C ARG A 412 -26.38 -39.96 -23.02
N GLN A 413 -27.62 -39.75 -23.47
CA GLN A 413 -28.04 -38.46 -24.04
C GLN A 413 -28.03 -37.36 -22.98
N VAL A 414 -28.63 -37.59 -21.81
CA VAL A 414 -28.62 -36.63 -20.70
C VAL A 414 -27.20 -36.30 -20.26
N GLN A 415 -26.31 -37.29 -20.17
CA GLN A 415 -24.90 -37.07 -19.82
C GLN A 415 -24.18 -36.24 -20.89
N ARG A 416 -24.45 -36.50 -22.17
CA ARG A 416 -23.88 -35.75 -23.30
C ARG A 416 -24.34 -34.30 -23.29
N ASP A 417 -25.63 -34.07 -23.07
CA ASP A 417 -26.22 -32.73 -23.03
C ASP A 417 -25.71 -31.95 -21.81
N ALA A 418 -25.60 -32.59 -20.65
CA ALA A 418 -25.00 -32.00 -19.45
C ALA A 418 -23.51 -31.63 -19.68
N GLN A 419 -22.72 -32.49 -20.33
CA GLN A 419 -21.34 -32.16 -20.72
C GLN A 419 -21.28 -30.99 -21.70
N LEU A 420 -22.20 -30.93 -22.66
CA LEU A 420 -22.30 -29.83 -23.62
C LEU A 420 -22.63 -28.51 -22.94
N GLN A 421 -23.58 -28.51 -22.00
CA GLN A 421 -23.94 -27.33 -21.20
C GLN A 421 -22.80 -26.89 -20.29
N ALA A 422 -22.09 -27.83 -19.64
CA ALA A 422 -20.92 -27.51 -18.82
C ALA A 422 -19.80 -26.86 -19.64
N LYS A 423 -19.48 -27.42 -20.82
CA LYS A 423 -18.51 -26.81 -21.75
C LYS A 423 -18.97 -25.45 -22.27
N ALA A 424 -20.25 -25.27 -22.56
CA ALA A 424 -20.78 -23.98 -22.98
C ALA A 424 -20.63 -22.91 -21.87
N ALA A 425 -20.92 -23.27 -20.62
CA ALA A 425 -20.74 -22.39 -19.48
C ALA A 425 -19.26 -22.04 -19.22
N GLU A 426 -18.35 -22.99 -19.40
CA GLU A 426 -16.90 -22.78 -19.31
C GLU A 426 -16.42 -21.79 -20.40
N LEU A 427 -16.83 -21.99 -21.65
CA LEU A 427 -16.51 -21.07 -22.76
C LEU A 427 -17.08 -19.66 -22.54
N GLU A 428 -18.28 -19.54 -21.97
CA GLU A 428 -18.84 -18.23 -21.61
C GLU A 428 -18.08 -17.56 -20.47
N ALA A 429 -17.61 -18.32 -19.48
CA ALA A 429 -16.76 -17.80 -18.41
C ALA A 429 -15.41 -17.31 -18.97
N GLU A 430 -14.76 -18.10 -19.82
CA GLU A 430 -13.53 -17.73 -20.51
C GLU A 430 -13.70 -16.47 -21.37
N ARG A 431 -14.81 -16.34 -22.10
CA ARG A 431 -15.14 -15.13 -22.86
C ARG A 431 -15.28 -13.91 -21.96
N LYS A 432 -15.99 -14.03 -20.84
CA LYS A 432 -16.16 -12.92 -19.87
C LYS A 432 -14.83 -12.52 -19.25
N ASP A 433 -13.98 -13.48 -18.93
CA ASP A 433 -12.63 -13.21 -18.41
C ASP A 433 -11.75 -12.55 -19.48
N PHE A 434 -11.82 -13.01 -20.72
CA PHE A 434 -11.11 -12.42 -21.85
C PHE A 434 -11.56 -10.97 -22.11
N GLU A 435 -12.87 -10.71 -22.11
CA GLU A 435 -13.40 -9.35 -22.21
C GLU A 435 -12.96 -8.47 -21.04
N ARG A 436 -12.92 -9.00 -19.81
CA ARG A 436 -12.42 -8.26 -18.64
C ARG A 436 -10.95 -7.88 -18.83
N ILE A 437 -10.13 -8.81 -19.34
CA ILE A 437 -8.71 -8.57 -19.62
C ILE A 437 -8.57 -7.50 -20.72
N ILE A 438 -9.36 -7.58 -21.80
CA ILE A 438 -9.36 -6.56 -22.85
C ILE A 438 -9.71 -5.19 -22.28
N ARG A 439 -10.78 -5.08 -21.47
CA ARG A 439 -11.17 -3.81 -20.86
C ARG A 439 -10.08 -3.25 -19.96
N ALA A 440 -9.45 -4.09 -19.14
CA ALA A 440 -8.34 -3.67 -18.27
C ALA A 440 -7.12 -3.21 -19.08
N ASN A 441 -6.80 -3.89 -20.19
CA ASN A 441 -5.71 -3.48 -21.07
C ASN A 441 -6.03 -2.16 -21.79
N LEU A 442 -7.26 -1.98 -22.27
CA LEU A 442 -7.69 -0.73 -22.91
C LEU A 442 -7.65 0.45 -21.93
N GLN A 443 -8.04 0.22 -20.67
CA GLN A 443 -7.94 1.22 -19.60
C GLN A 443 -6.48 1.59 -19.31
N ARG A 444 -5.59 0.60 -19.17
CA ARG A 444 -4.16 0.85 -18.99
C ARG A 444 -3.55 1.62 -20.17
N GLU A 445 -3.92 1.26 -21.40
CA GLU A 445 -3.44 1.97 -22.59
C GLU A 445 -3.94 3.42 -22.62
N ALA A 446 -5.17 3.69 -22.17
CA ALA A 446 -5.69 5.05 -22.02
C ALA A 446 -4.94 5.83 -20.93
N GLU A 447 -4.72 5.23 -19.75
CA GLU A 447 -3.95 5.85 -18.66
C GLU A 447 -2.50 6.16 -19.08
N GLU A 448 -1.86 5.26 -19.85
CA GLU A 448 -0.52 5.48 -20.41
C GLU A 448 -0.50 6.61 -21.44
N ARG A 449 -1.53 6.71 -22.30
CA ARG A 449 -1.70 7.83 -23.23
C ARG A 449 -1.86 9.16 -22.50
N ASP A 450 -2.76 9.23 -21.52
CA ASP A 450 -2.98 10.45 -20.72
C ASP A 450 -1.71 10.86 -19.97
N ALA A 451 -0.97 9.89 -19.41
CA ALA A 451 0.32 10.14 -18.77
C ALA A 451 1.39 10.63 -19.76
N ALA A 452 1.41 10.10 -20.99
CA ALA A 452 2.31 10.55 -22.05
C ALA A 452 1.99 11.98 -22.49
N GLU A 453 0.71 12.31 -22.70
CA GLU A 453 0.25 13.66 -23.03
C GLU A 453 0.60 14.64 -21.90
N ALA A 454 0.36 14.27 -20.64
CA ALA A 454 0.76 15.07 -19.48
C ALA A 454 2.27 15.36 -19.48
N ARG A 455 3.11 14.35 -19.77
CA ARG A 455 4.57 14.53 -19.90
C ARG A 455 4.95 15.44 -21.06
N GLU A 456 4.26 15.36 -22.20
CA GLU A 456 4.49 16.27 -23.32
C GLU A 456 4.09 17.71 -22.99
N THR A 457 2.96 17.93 -22.33
CA THR A 457 2.56 19.29 -21.92
C THR A 457 3.55 19.90 -20.93
N ILE A 458 4.10 19.11 -20.00
CA ILE A 458 5.17 19.55 -19.09
C ILE A 458 6.43 19.91 -19.88
N ARG A 459 6.87 19.05 -20.81
CA ARG A 459 8.03 19.33 -21.67
C ARG A 459 7.85 20.61 -22.49
N ARG A 460 6.65 20.83 -23.03
CA ARG A 460 6.30 22.02 -23.80
C ARG A 460 6.33 23.28 -22.93
N LYS A 461 5.73 23.25 -21.74
CA LYS A 461 5.80 24.36 -20.76
C LYS A 461 7.24 24.66 -20.34
N HIS A 462 8.05 23.62 -20.09
CA HIS A 462 9.46 23.79 -19.77
C HIS A 462 10.24 24.41 -20.94
N GLN A 463 9.98 23.99 -22.17
CA GLN A 463 10.55 24.60 -23.37
C GLN A 463 10.18 26.08 -23.48
N GLU A 464 8.91 26.42 -23.28
CA GLU A 464 8.42 27.82 -23.30
C GLU A 464 9.13 28.66 -22.23
N GLN A 465 9.30 28.13 -21.02
CA GLN A 465 10.05 28.78 -19.94
C GLN A 465 11.52 29.01 -20.30
N LEU A 466 12.19 28.02 -20.91
CA LEU A 466 13.57 28.17 -21.36
C LEU A 466 13.70 29.25 -22.44
N LEU A 467 12.77 29.29 -23.40
CA LEU A 467 12.75 30.35 -24.42
C LEU A 467 12.53 31.74 -23.80
N GLN A 468 11.65 31.85 -22.80
CA GLN A 468 11.47 33.10 -22.05
C GLN A 468 12.73 33.49 -21.25
N GLN A 469 13.43 32.52 -20.66
CA GLN A 469 14.71 32.77 -19.98
C GLN A 469 15.79 33.25 -20.95
N ILE A 470 15.90 32.65 -22.13
CA ILE A 470 16.82 33.09 -23.17
C ILE A 470 16.48 34.51 -23.62
N TYR A 471 15.20 34.79 -23.89
CA TYR A 471 14.75 36.12 -24.30
C TYR A 471 15.05 37.19 -23.25
N THR A 472 14.73 36.92 -21.97
CA THR A 472 15.02 37.85 -20.87
C THR A 472 16.52 38.04 -20.66
N ALA A 473 17.33 36.98 -20.77
CA ALA A 473 18.79 37.08 -20.73
C ALA A 473 19.36 37.90 -21.91
N GLU A 474 18.83 37.73 -23.12
CA GLU A 474 19.21 38.55 -24.27
C GLU A 474 18.81 40.02 -24.09
N GLU A 475 17.60 40.29 -23.59
CA GLU A 475 17.16 41.65 -23.28
C GLU A 475 18.05 42.31 -22.24
N THR A 476 18.33 41.61 -21.13
CA THR A 476 19.21 42.16 -20.08
C THR A 476 20.61 42.43 -20.64
N ARG A 477 21.17 41.53 -21.45
CA ARG A 477 22.45 41.75 -22.13
C ARG A 477 22.43 42.95 -23.07
N LYS A 478 21.35 43.15 -23.83
CA LYS A 478 21.17 44.33 -24.69
C LYS A 478 21.08 45.61 -23.86
N LYS A 479 20.30 45.61 -22.77
CA LYS A 479 20.16 46.74 -21.84
C LYS A 479 21.49 47.10 -21.18
N SER A 480 22.20 46.14 -20.60
CA SER A 480 23.53 46.38 -20.01
C SER A 480 24.55 46.86 -21.05
N ARG A 481 24.46 46.40 -22.30
CA ARG A 481 25.30 46.93 -23.38
C ARG A 481 24.95 48.37 -23.74
N GLN A 482 23.66 48.73 -23.76
CA GLN A 482 23.20 50.10 -23.97
C GLN A 482 23.65 51.00 -22.83
N GLU A 483 23.43 50.59 -21.58
CA GLU A 483 23.88 51.30 -20.37
C GLU A 483 25.39 51.55 -20.40
N TYR A 484 26.19 50.54 -20.72
CA TYR A 484 27.64 50.69 -20.86
C TYR A 484 28.05 51.70 -21.95
N LEU A 485 27.36 51.68 -23.11
CA LEU A 485 27.61 52.64 -24.18
C LEU A 485 27.16 54.06 -23.81
N GLU A 486 26.06 54.20 -23.07
CA GLU A 486 25.56 55.47 -22.55
C GLU A 486 26.47 56.04 -21.47
N GLU A 487 26.95 55.23 -20.53
CA GLU A 487 27.97 55.60 -19.54
C GLU A 487 29.27 56.05 -20.22
N GLY A 488 29.70 55.32 -21.27
CA GLY A 488 30.81 55.74 -22.12
C GLY A 488 30.59 57.11 -22.77
N ARG A 489 29.41 57.36 -23.33
CA ARG A 489 29.04 58.67 -23.89
C ARG A 489 29.01 59.77 -22.83
N ARG A 490 28.41 59.51 -21.66
CA ARG A 490 28.37 60.47 -20.54
C ARG A 490 29.76 60.84 -20.06
N THR A 491 30.66 59.86 -19.95
CA THR A 491 32.05 60.10 -19.53
C THR A 491 32.80 60.97 -20.55
N VAL A 492 32.57 60.75 -21.85
CA VAL A 492 33.12 61.60 -22.92
C VAL A 492 32.54 63.01 -22.85
N GLU A 493 31.21 63.15 -22.70
CA GLU A 493 30.56 64.46 -22.56
C GLU A 493 31.05 65.22 -21.31
N GLU A 494 31.22 64.55 -20.18
CA GLU A 494 31.78 65.13 -18.96
C GLU A 494 33.22 65.58 -19.17
N SER A 495 34.06 64.74 -19.78
CA SER A 495 35.44 65.10 -20.14
C SER A 495 35.51 66.28 -21.12
N GLU A 496 34.58 66.37 -22.08
CA GLU A 496 34.48 67.49 -23.02
C GLU A 496 34.00 68.78 -22.34
N ARG A 497 33.05 68.68 -21.39
CA ARG A 497 32.61 69.81 -20.56
C ARG A 497 33.75 70.31 -19.68
N GLU A 498 34.52 69.43 -19.05
CA GLU A 498 35.70 69.78 -18.26
C GLU A 498 36.76 70.45 -19.12
N LYS A 499 37.09 69.89 -20.29
CA LYS A 499 38.02 70.52 -21.24
C LYS A 499 37.54 71.90 -21.68
N SER A 500 36.24 72.05 -21.95
CA SER A 500 35.65 73.35 -22.32
C SER A 500 35.71 74.35 -21.17
N HIS A 501 35.45 73.90 -19.94
CA HIS A 501 35.58 74.72 -18.74
C HIS A 501 37.02 75.16 -18.47
N LEU A 502 37.98 74.25 -18.63
CA LEU A 502 39.40 74.57 -18.47
C LEU A 502 39.92 75.49 -19.58
N LYS A 503 39.42 75.37 -20.82
CA LYS A 503 39.68 76.34 -21.89
C LYS A 503 39.15 77.74 -21.53
N LEU A 504 37.93 77.84 -21.00
CA LEU A 504 37.37 79.11 -20.52
C LEU A 504 38.20 79.72 -19.38
N ILE A 505 38.67 78.91 -18.43
CA ILE A 505 39.56 79.37 -17.35
C ILE A 505 40.91 79.83 -17.91
N LYS A 506 41.48 79.09 -18.87
CA LYS A 506 42.72 79.45 -19.55
C LYS A 506 42.57 80.79 -20.27
N ASP A 507 41.50 80.98 -21.03
CA ASP A 507 41.23 82.23 -21.76
C ASP A 507 41.02 83.41 -20.80
N ARG A 508 40.30 83.19 -19.69
CA ARG A 508 40.15 84.19 -18.63
C ARG A 508 41.50 84.56 -18.00
N LYS A 509 42.37 83.59 -17.69
CA LYS A 509 43.71 83.85 -17.12
C LYS A 509 44.62 84.55 -18.12
N ILE A 510 44.53 84.22 -19.42
CA ILE A 510 45.25 84.95 -20.47
C ILE A 510 44.75 86.41 -20.55
N ALA A 511 43.45 86.65 -20.42
CA ALA A 511 42.88 87.99 -20.38
C ALA A 511 43.31 88.78 -19.13
N GLU A 512 43.35 88.14 -17.96
CA GLU A 512 43.87 88.73 -16.71
C GLU A 512 45.36 89.11 -16.84
N LEU A 513 46.19 88.24 -17.44
CA LEU A 513 47.61 88.53 -17.68
C LEU A 513 47.83 89.67 -18.69
N ARG A 514 46.98 89.77 -19.72
CA ARG A 514 46.98 90.90 -20.67
C ARG A 514 46.57 92.20 -19.99
N ALA A 515 45.56 92.17 -19.12
CA ALA A 515 45.11 93.33 -18.35
C ALA A 515 46.17 93.81 -17.33
N ALA A 516 46.98 92.89 -16.79
CA ALA A 516 48.11 93.20 -15.91
C ALA A 516 49.36 93.74 -16.65
N GLY A 517 49.31 93.89 -17.98
CA GLY A 517 50.40 94.50 -18.77
C GLY A 517 51.59 93.57 -19.04
N VAL A 518 51.43 92.24 -18.92
CA VAL A 518 52.50 91.27 -19.17
C VAL A 518 52.76 91.16 -20.69
N PRO A 519 54.02 91.31 -21.16
CA PRO A 519 54.36 91.18 -22.58
C PRO A 519 54.01 89.78 -23.15
N GLU A 520 53.49 89.74 -24.39
CA GLU A 520 52.96 88.52 -25.02
C GLU A 520 53.96 87.36 -25.11
N LYS A 521 55.27 87.65 -25.12
CA LYS A 521 56.34 86.65 -25.12
C LYS A 521 56.23 85.66 -23.95
N TYR A 522 55.77 86.13 -22.79
CA TYR A 522 55.63 85.29 -21.59
C TYR A 522 54.23 84.63 -21.47
N CYS A 523 53.25 85.11 -22.24
CA CYS A 523 51.93 84.50 -22.34
C CYS A 523 51.89 83.35 -23.36
N ALA A 524 52.88 83.26 -24.25
CA ALA A 524 52.93 82.30 -25.35
C ALA A 524 52.94 80.82 -24.90
N GLU A 525 53.56 80.50 -23.76
CA GLU A 525 53.58 79.15 -23.21
C GLU A 525 52.21 78.72 -22.68
N LEU A 526 51.52 79.63 -21.95
CA LEU A 526 50.16 79.38 -21.47
C LEU A 526 49.15 79.27 -22.62
N ILE A 527 49.34 80.05 -23.70
CA ILE A 527 48.53 79.96 -24.92
C ILE A 527 48.73 78.60 -25.63
N LYS A 528 49.97 78.07 -25.65
CA LYS A 528 50.29 76.77 -26.25
C LYS A 528 50.00 75.57 -25.36
N PHE A 529 49.68 75.79 -24.09
CA PHE A 529 49.33 74.72 -23.16
C PHE A 529 48.05 74.02 -23.58
N ASN A 530 48.14 72.73 -23.93
CA ASN A 530 46.99 71.90 -24.27
C ASN A 530 46.31 71.43 -22.99
N VAL A 531 44.98 71.60 -22.93
CA VAL A 531 44.14 71.16 -21.83
C VAL A 531 43.29 69.97 -22.23
#